data_AF-A0A0K3BLY9-F1
#
_entry.id   AF-A0A0K3BLY9-F1
#
_cell.length_a   1.000
_cell.length_b   1.000
_cell.length_c   1.000
_cell.angle_alpha   90.00
_cell.angle_beta   90.00
_cell.angle_gamma   90.00
#
_symmetry.space_group_name_H-M   'P 1'
#
loop_
_entity.id
_entity.type
_entity.pdbx_description
1 polymer ?
#
loop_
_entity_poly.entity_id
_entity_poly.type
_entity_poly.pdbx_seq_one_letter_code
_entity_poly.pdbx_strand_id
1 'polypeptide(L)'
;MIVDRGGMQVITASRPEWIAPFTGLQPGQFRKLVRVVAQRGRDEITDGRPGRQWRLDLADRVLLVDAYWRTNLTMRQIGPLFGVSHSAPIA
;
A
#
# COMPACT_ATOMS: atom_id res chain seq x y z
N MET A 1 14.20 14.79 -7.13
CA MET A 1 12.92 15.51 -7.21
C MET A 1 11.82 14.47 -7.17
N ILE A 2 11.09 14.35 -6.07
CA ILE A 2 9.88 13.51 -6.00
C ILE A 2 8.78 14.43 -5.48
N VAL A 3 7.67 14.41 -6.22
CA VAL A 3 6.73 15.50 -6.41
C VAL A 3 5.81 15.64 -5.20
N ASP A 4 5.73 16.85 -4.64
CA ASP A 4 4.63 17.30 -3.79
C ASP A 4 3.46 17.76 -4.67
N ARG A 5 2.24 17.25 -4.40
CA ARG A 5 0.96 17.99 -4.40
C ARG A 5 -0.24 17.05 -4.24
N GLY A 6 -0.99 17.22 -3.14
CA GLY A 6 -2.41 16.82 -3.05
C GLY A 6 -2.76 15.67 -2.10
N GLY A 7 -2.32 15.76 -0.84
CA GLY A 7 -2.65 14.81 0.23
C GLY A 7 -1.38 14.22 0.82
N MET A 8 -0.99 14.68 2.01
CA MET A 8 0.24 14.25 2.68
C MET A 8 0.20 12.73 2.87
N GLN A 9 0.90 11.97 2.02
CA GLN A 9 1.13 10.54 2.26
C GLN A 9 2.06 10.43 3.46
N VAL A 10 1.48 10.25 4.64
CA VAL A 10 2.21 10.18 5.91
C VAL A 10 2.95 8.85 6.04
N ILE A 11 2.33 7.77 5.55
CA ILE A 11 2.83 6.39 5.63
C ILE A 11 3.14 5.86 4.22
N THR A 12 4.37 5.39 4.03
CA THR A 12 4.82 4.72 2.81
C THR A 12 5.82 3.61 3.14
N ALA A 13 5.76 2.51 2.40
CA ALA A 13 6.72 1.41 2.46
C ALA A 13 8.12 1.80 1.97
N SER A 14 8.27 2.93 1.28
CA SER A 14 9.57 3.50 0.91
C SER A 14 10.37 3.98 2.14
N ARG A 15 9.67 4.23 3.24
CA ARG A 15 10.22 4.70 4.51
C ARG A 15 10.20 3.54 5.53
N PRO A 16 11.34 2.87 5.77
CA PRO A 16 11.38 1.64 6.57
C PRO A 16 10.95 1.82 8.03
N GLU A 17 10.99 3.04 8.56
CA GLU A 17 10.51 3.38 9.90
C GLU A 17 9.02 3.07 10.11
N TRP A 18 8.24 3.00 9.03
CA TRP A 18 6.82 2.67 9.10
C TRP A 18 6.54 1.16 9.01
N ILE A 19 7.51 0.37 8.55
CA ILE A 19 7.29 -1.06 8.35
C ILE A 19 7.10 -1.77 9.70
N ALA A 20 8.04 -1.61 10.63
CA ALA A 20 7.99 -2.34 11.90
C ALA A 20 6.77 -1.96 12.77
N PRO A 21 6.39 -0.67 12.94
CA PRO A 21 5.24 -0.30 13.76
C PRO A 21 3.89 -0.83 13.23
N PHE A 22 3.74 -0.92 11.91
CA PHE A 22 2.45 -1.25 11.29
C PHE A 22 2.33 -2.72 10.88
N THR A 23 3.45 -3.41 10.62
CA THR A 23 3.45 -4.82 10.19
C THR A 23 4.02 -5.77 11.25
N GLY A 24 4.81 -5.26 12.19
CA GLY A 24 5.61 -6.10 13.10
C GLY A 24 6.77 -6.84 12.41
N LEU A 25 7.01 -6.58 11.12
CA LEU A 25 8.08 -7.21 10.34
C LEU A 25 9.31 -6.31 10.29
N GLN A 26 10.49 -6.93 10.19
CA GLN A 26 11.68 -6.18 9.77
C GLN A 26 11.57 -5.80 8.29
N PRO A 27 12.19 -4.69 7.84
CA PRO A 27 12.15 -4.26 6.44
C PRO A 27 12.53 -5.34 5.42
N GLY A 28 13.49 -6.22 5.76
CA GLY A 28 13.87 -7.36 4.91
C GLY A 28 12.77 -8.42 4.77
N GLN A 29 12.08 -8.75 5.86
CA GLN A 29 10.95 -9.69 5.86
C GLN A 29 9.77 -9.13 5.08
N PHE A 30 9.50 -7.83 5.24
CA PHE A 30 8.46 -7.14 4.49
C PHE A 30 8.72 -7.17 2.97
N ARG A 31 9.96 -6.91 2.53
CA ARG A 31 10.32 -7.03 1.09
C ARG A 31 10.09 -8.44 0.55
N LYS A 32 10.35 -9.47 1.36
CA LYS A 32 10.07 -10.87 0.99
C LYS A 32 8.57 -11.10 0.83
N LEU A 33 7.74 -10.58 1.75
CA LEU A 33 6.29 -10.64 1.65
C LEU A 33 5.78 -9.98 0.37
N VAL A 34 6.21 -8.74 0.09
CA VAL A 34 5.83 -8.00 -1.13
C VAL A 34 6.17 -8.80 -2.39
N ARG A 35 7.35 -9.45 -2.44
CA ARG A 35 7.73 -10.30 -3.58
C ARG A 35 6.81 -11.51 -3.74
N VAL A 36 6.44 -12.17 -2.65
CA VAL A 36 5.50 -13.31 -2.68
C VAL A 36 4.12 -12.86 -3.16
N VAL A 37 3.63 -11.73 -2.67
CA VAL A 37 2.35 -11.15 -3.11
C VAL A 37 2.40 -10.75 -4.58
N ALA A 38 3.52 -10.17 -5.05
CA ALA A 38 3.70 -9.83 -6.46
C ALA A 38 3.65 -11.06 -7.37
N GLN A 39 4.27 -12.17 -6.93
CA GLN A 39 4.27 -13.42 -7.69
C GLN A 39 2.87 -14.02 -7.73
N ARG A 40 2.21 -14.17 -6.58
CA ARG A 40 0.85 -14.73 -6.50
C ARG A 40 -0.18 -13.88 -7.24
N GLY A 41 -0.10 -12.56 -7.11
CA GLY A 41 -1.00 -11.65 -7.83
C GLY A 41 -0.80 -11.69 -9.34
N ARG A 42 0.40 -11.99 -9.85
CA ARG A 42 0.61 -12.25 -11.29
C ARG A 42 -0.03 -13.56 -11.73
N ASP A 43 0.10 -14.59 -10.90
CA ASP A 43 -0.46 -15.92 -11.16
C ASP A 43 -2.00 -15.96 -11.05
N GLU A 44 -2.61 -14.98 -10.38
CA GLU A 44 -4.07 -14.79 -10.29
C GLU A 44 -4.65 -13.87 -11.39
N ILE A 45 -3.83 -12.99 -12.02
CA ILE A 45 -4.25 -12.11 -13.14
C ILE A 45 -4.14 -12.87 -14.48
N THR A 46 -4.60 -14.11 -14.52
CA THR A 46 -4.53 -15.00 -15.70
C THR A 46 -5.74 -14.84 -16.64
N ASP A 47 -6.71 -14.01 -16.26
CA ASP A 47 -7.91 -13.69 -17.06
C ASP A 47 -7.66 -12.66 -18.19
N GLY A 48 -6.41 -12.25 -18.41
CA GLY A 48 -6.01 -11.37 -19.52
C GLY A 48 -6.54 -9.92 -19.45
N ARG A 49 -7.28 -9.57 -18.39
CA ARG A 49 -7.76 -8.19 -18.15
C ARG A 49 -6.82 -7.49 -17.17
N PRO A 50 -6.25 -6.33 -17.51
CA PRO A 50 -5.52 -5.55 -16.52
C PRO A 50 -6.48 -5.18 -15.40
N GLY A 51 -6.28 -5.75 -14.21
CA GLY A 51 -7.02 -5.37 -13.02
C GLY A 51 -6.95 -3.85 -12.81
N ARG A 52 -8.00 -3.26 -12.25
CA ARG A 52 -8.10 -1.81 -11.99
C ARG A 52 -6.76 -1.29 -11.44
N GLN A 53 -6.15 -0.33 -12.11
CA GLN A 53 -4.88 0.25 -11.65
C GLN A 53 -5.14 1.02 -10.36
N TRP A 54 -4.74 0.45 -9.22
CA TRP A 54 -4.73 1.22 -7.99
C TRP A 54 -3.61 2.24 -8.08
N ARG A 55 -3.88 3.45 -7.59
CA ARG A 55 -2.90 4.52 -7.52
C ARG A 55 -1.73 4.23 -6.57
N LEU A 56 -1.90 3.28 -5.64
CA LEU A 56 -0.84 2.84 -4.73
C LEU A 56 0.08 1.81 -5.39
N ASP A 57 1.38 1.91 -5.11
CA ASP A 57 2.33 0.84 -5.39
C ASP A 57 2.01 -0.40 -4.55
N LEU A 58 2.39 -1.59 -5.04
CA LEU A 58 2.13 -2.87 -4.39
C LEU A 58 2.68 -2.90 -2.96
N ALA A 59 3.86 -2.33 -2.72
CA ALA A 59 4.44 -2.27 -1.39
C ALA A 59 3.56 -1.44 -0.42
N ASP A 60 3.03 -0.31 -0.87
CA ASP A 60 2.12 0.50 -0.07
C ASP A 60 0.77 -0.20 0.14
N ARG A 61 0.29 -0.99 -0.83
CA ARG A 61 -0.94 -1.80 -0.67
C ARG A 61 -0.76 -2.88 0.39
N VAL A 62 0.37 -3.59 0.37
CA VAL A 62 0.67 -4.64 1.37
C VAL A 62 0.79 -4.00 2.75
N LEU A 63 1.49 -2.87 2.87
CA LEU A 63 1.59 -2.13 4.13
C LEU A 63 0.23 -1.65 4.64
N LEU A 64 -0.67 -1.20 3.75
CA LEU A 64 -2.03 -0.80 4.08
C LEU A 64 -2.86 -1.98 4.59
N VAL A 65 -2.81 -3.13 3.91
CA VAL A 65 -3.55 -4.33 4.29
C VAL A 65 -3.05 -4.89 5.62
N ASP A 66 -1.74 -4.94 5.82
CA ASP A 66 -1.13 -5.37 7.09
C ASP A 66 -1.52 -4.42 8.23
N ALA A 67 -1.44 -3.11 8.01
CA ALA A 67 -1.84 -2.11 8.98
C ALA A 67 -3.34 -2.20 9.31
N TYR A 68 -4.21 -2.37 8.29
CA TYR A 68 -5.65 -2.58 8.46
C TYR A 68 -5.92 -3.80 9.36
N TRP A 69 -5.28 -4.93 9.07
CA TRP A 69 -5.42 -6.16 9.85
C TRP A 69 -4.90 -6.01 11.28
N ARG A 70 -3.75 -5.36 11.47
CA ARG A 70 -3.06 -5.30 12.76
C ARG A 70 -3.61 -4.24 13.71
N THR A 71 -4.07 -3.11 13.19
CA THR A 71 -4.44 -1.92 13.98
C THR A 71 -5.94 -1.70 14.12
N ASN A 72 -6.78 -2.55 13.51
CA ASN A 72 -8.25 -2.44 13.49
C ASN A 72 -8.76 -1.05 13.04
N LEU A 73 -7.92 -0.28 12.34
CA LEU A 73 -8.26 1.03 11.81
C LEU A 73 -9.22 0.85 10.65
N THR A 74 -10.29 1.65 10.63
CA THR A 74 -11.25 1.60 9.53
C THR A 74 -10.62 2.15 8.24
N MET A 75 -11.11 1.73 7.07
CA MET A 75 -10.65 2.25 5.77
C MET A 75 -10.68 3.78 5.68
N ARG A 76 -11.59 4.43 6.42
CA ARG A 76 -11.69 5.90 6.53
C ARG A 76 -10.54 6.55 7.29
N GLN A 77 -9.97 5.85 8.27
CA GLN A 77 -8.84 6.35 9.06
C GLN A 77 -7.51 6.06 8.37
N ILE A 78 -7.39 4.89 7.74
CA ILE A 78 -6.14 4.46 7.11
C ILE A 78 -5.95 5.05 5.70
N GLY A 79 -7.02 5.23 4.93
CA GLY A 79 -6.96 5.77 3.56
C GLY A 79 -6.19 7.09 3.45
N PRO A 80 -6.51 8.11 4.28
CA PRO A 80 -5.77 9.37 4.27
C PRO A 80 -4.28 9.22 4.60
N LEU A 81 -3.89 8.29 5.48
CA LEU A 81 -2.49 8.11 5.88
C LEU A 81 -1.60 7.60 4.74
N PHE A 82 -2.18 6.84 3.81
CA PHE A 82 -1.51 6.30 2.64
C PHE A 82 -1.70 7.17 1.38
N GLY A 83 -2.24 8.39 1.51
CA GLY A 83 -2.55 9.24 0.36
C GLY A 83 -3.71 8.72 -0.50
N VAL A 84 -4.49 7.76 0.00
CA VAL A 84 -5.73 7.28 -0.64
C VAL A 84 -6.85 8.25 -0.26
N SER A 85 -6.84 9.44 -0.84
CA SER A 85 -7.96 10.37 -0.69
C SER A 85 -9.17 9.83 -1.45
N HIS A 86 -10.32 9.75 -0.77
CA HIS A 86 -11.63 9.36 -1.33
C HIS A 86 -12.08 10.29 -2.49
N SER A 87 -11.35 11.36 -2.78
CA SER A 87 -11.76 12.36 -3.75
C SER A 87 -10.56 12.83 -4.54
N ALA A 88 -10.29 12.17 -5.65
CA ALA A 88 -9.74 12.86 -6.80
C ALA A 88 -10.82 12.83 -7.89
N PRO A 89 -11.32 14.00 -8.33
CA PRO A 89 -12.23 14.07 -9.45
C PRO A 89 -11.55 13.47 -10.68
N ILE A 90 -12.33 12.71 -11.45
CA ILE A 90 -12.02 12.44 -12.85
C ILE A 90 -12.11 13.81 -13.55
N ALA A 91 -11.02 14.24 -14.19
CA ALA A 91 -11.05 15.31 -15.18
C ALA A 91 -11.73 14.80 -16.45
#